data_AF-A0A7C9V9Q7-F1
#
_entry.id   AF-A0A7C9V9Q7-F1
#
_cell.length_a   1.000
_cell.length_b   1.000
_cell.length_c   1.000
_cell.angle_alpha   90.00
_cell.angle_beta   90.00
_cell.angle_gamma   90.00
#
_symmetry.space_group_name_H-M   'P 1'
#
loop_
_entity.id
_entity.type
_entity.pdbx_description
1 polymer ?
#
loop_
_entity_poly.entity_id
_entity_poly.type
_entity_poly.pdbx_seq_one_letter_code
_entity_poly.pdbx_strand_id
1 'polypeptide(L)'
;MSRRHFTVEAVVSIGFLGVVLAAFLPSEVIAAAQCNFDKPVGSCTGSISIESSGGSKPSYSAEITVHSSANACSKVEYYLDSTPNTTILRNSNAEPESLFSTKPISKKNIKVKKCTEYEDKNNSNSSGSKSCMPAGLLKEVVAREAGYVRENKWKIDLARKNRLEELQAKKVNSAYVAEMDQFLAQYAPLVEESERLANKAKKCLADPSCSCRT
;
A
#
# COMPACT_ATOMS: atom_id res chain seq x y z
N MET A 1 19.21 -56.95 -14.14
CA MET A 1 19.06 -56.55 -15.56
C MET A 1 18.09 -55.37 -15.57
N SER A 2 18.33 -54.17 -16.10
CA SER A 2 19.38 -53.60 -16.93
C SER A 2 19.36 -52.07 -16.72
N ARG A 3 20.55 -51.47 -16.57
CA ARG A 3 20.79 -50.01 -16.46
C ARG A 3 20.74 -49.34 -17.84
N ARG A 4 20.34 -48.06 -17.91
CA ARG A 4 20.93 -46.95 -18.71
C ARG A 4 20.53 -45.63 -18.01
N HIS A 5 21.38 -44.85 -17.34
CA HIS A 5 22.48 -43.99 -17.82
C HIS A 5 22.10 -43.05 -18.96
N PHE A 6 21.92 -41.77 -18.64
CA PHE A 6 22.34 -40.65 -19.49
C PHE A 6 22.82 -39.50 -18.59
N THR A 7 24.14 -39.34 -18.56
CA THR A 7 24.91 -38.20 -18.06
C THR A 7 25.21 -37.28 -19.24
N VAL A 8 25.05 -35.96 -19.08
CA VAL A 8 25.73 -34.98 -19.93
C VAL A 8 26.34 -33.92 -19.01
N GLU A 9 27.67 -33.93 -18.98
CA GLU A 9 28.56 -32.96 -18.37
C GLU A 9 28.72 -31.71 -19.28
N ALA A 10 29.49 -30.76 -18.76
CA ALA A 10 30.30 -29.75 -19.48
C ALA A 10 29.65 -28.34 -19.51
N VAL A 11 30.31 -27.23 -19.15
CA VAL A 11 31.72 -26.94 -18.89
C VAL A 11 31.78 -25.78 -17.87
N VAL A 12 32.59 -25.95 -16.83
CA VAL A 12 33.07 -24.87 -15.96
C VAL A 12 34.26 -24.21 -16.66
N SER A 13 34.11 -22.96 -17.10
CA SER A 13 35.24 -22.12 -17.52
C SER A 13 35.50 -21.06 -16.45
N ILE A 14 36.58 -21.28 -15.70
CA ILE A 14 37.17 -20.34 -14.76
C ILE A 14 38.02 -19.36 -15.56
N GLY A 15 37.64 -18.08 -15.52
CA GLY A 15 38.44 -16.96 -16.00
C GLY A 15 38.72 -15.99 -14.86
N PHE A 16 39.98 -15.97 -14.40
CA PHE A 16 40.55 -15.04 -13.44
C PHE A 16 40.41 -13.57 -13.89
N LEU A 17 39.90 -12.69 -13.02
CA LEU A 17 40.55 -11.42 -12.66
C LEU A 17 39.75 -10.74 -11.56
N GLY A 18 40.47 -10.31 -10.52
CA GLY A 18 39.89 -9.79 -9.29
C GLY A 18 39.06 -8.54 -9.48
N VAL A 19 38.14 -8.35 -8.53
CA VAL A 19 38.06 -7.18 -7.65
C VAL A 19 37.15 -7.59 -6.51
N VAL A 20 37.74 -7.69 -5.32
CA VAL A 20 37.04 -7.73 -4.05
C VAL A 20 36.34 -6.37 -3.91
N LEU A 21 35.02 -6.34 -4.12
CA LEU A 21 34.17 -5.22 -3.69
C LEU A 21 33.03 -5.79 -2.84
N ALA A 22 33.38 -6.18 -1.62
CA ALA A 22 32.41 -6.22 -0.53
C ALA A 22 31.99 -4.77 -0.26
N ALA A 23 31.01 -4.29 -1.03
CA ALA A 23 30.38 -3.02 -0.78
C ALA A 23 29.67 -3.12 0.58
N PHE A 24 30.26 -2.45 1.57
CA PHE A 24 29.62 -2.04 2.80
C PHE A 24 28.28 -1.40 2.44
N LEU A 25 27.20 -2.15 2.65
CA LEU A 25 25.87 -1.55 2.71
C LEU A 25 25.84 -0.70 3.99
N PRO A 26 25.59 0.62 3.93
CA PRO A 26 25.22 1.36 5.11
C PRO A 26 23.89 0.80 5.58
N SER A 27 23.92 -0.03 6.61
CA SER A 27 22.74 -0.27 7.43
C SER A 27 22.36 1.07 8.04
N GLU A 28 21.39 1.75 7.42
CA GLU A 28 20.68 2.87 8.02
C GLU A 28 19.99 2.32 9.27
N VAL A 29 20.68 2.45 10.40
CA VAL A 29 20.08 2.31 11.72
C VAL A 29 19.11 3.49 11.81
N ILE A 30 17.87 3.27 11.40
CA ILE A 30 16.76 4.15 11.77
C ILE A 30 16.77 4.13 13.29
N ALA A 31 17.32 5.18 13.89
CA ALA A 31 17.30 5.37 15.33
C ALA A 31 15.83 5.28 15.73
N ALA A 32 15.46 4.21 16.42
CA ALA A 32 14.13 4.09 16.98
C ALA A 32 13.95 5.27 17.92
N ALA A 33 13.05 6.20 17.59
CA ALA A 33 12.70 7.31 18.46
C ALA A 33 12.29 6.71 19.80
N GLN A 34 13.05 7.04 20.84
CA GLN A 34 12.81 6.50 22.16
C GLN A 34 11.75 7.36 22.82
N CYS A 35 10.49 7.05 22.59
CA CYS A 35 9.38 7.76 23.21
C CYS A 35 9.34 7.54 24.72
N ASN A 36 9.18 8.61 25.49
CA ASN A 36 9.01 8.58 26.92
C ASN A 36 7.52 8.59 27.30
N PHE A 37 6.93 7.41 27.44
CA PHE A 37 5.51 7.26 27.76
C PHE A 37 5.13 7.69 29.19
N ASP A 38 6.10 8.00 30.04
CA ASP A 38 5.87 8.53 31.39
C ASP A 38 5.60 10.03 31.40
N LYS A 39 5.92 10.73 30.30
CA LYS A 39 5.77 12.18 30.18
C LYS A 39 4.86 12.56 29.00
N PRO A 40 3.54 12.70 29.23
CA PRO A 40 2.65 13.25 28.22
C PRO A 40 2.96 14.74 28.03
N VAL A 41 3.27 15.14 26.80
CA VAL A 41 3.58 16.54 26.44
C VAL A 41 2.36 17.27 25.88
N GLY A 42 1.37 16.54 25.38
CA GLY A 42 0.18 17.12 24.78
C GLY A 42 -0.91 16.12 24.40
N SER A 43 -1.97 16.66 23.81
CA SER A 43 -3.04 15.90 23.16
C SER A 43 -2.93 16.04 21.65
N CYS A 44 -3.11 14.95 20.93
CA CYS A 44 -3.13 14.93 19.47
C CYS A 44 -4.53 14.60 18.94
N THR A 45 -4.70 14.69 17.63
CA THR A 45 -5.89 14.20 16.93
C THR A 45 -5.50 12.97 16.12
N GLY A 46 -6.14 11.84 16.41
CA GLY A 46 -5.98 10.61 15.64
C GLY A 46 -7.03 10.50 14.54
N SER A 47 -6.66 10.01 13.36
CA SER A 47 -7.58 9.63 12.28
C SER A 47 -7.22 8.26 11.72
N ILE A 48 -8.20 7.55 11.17
CA ILE A 48 -8.00 6.18 10.67
C ILE A 48 -8.51 6.10 9.24
N SER A 49 -7.63 5.67 8.34
CA SER A 49 -7.92 5.43 6.93
C SER A 49 -8.00 3.93 6.69
N ILE A 50 -8.94 3.47 5.87
CA ILE A 50 -9.01 2.06 5.44
C ILE A 50 -8.39 1.97 4.06
N GLU A 51 -7.26 1.28 3.94
CA GLU A 51 -6.53 1.11 2.68
C GLU A 51 -7.13 -0.04 1.87
N SER A 52 -7.34 -1.19 2.53
CA SER A 52 -7.96 -2.35 1.91
C SER A 52 -8.82 -3.11 2.90
N SER A 53 -9.85 -3.78 2.40
CA SER A 53 -10.66 -4.70 3.20
C SER A 53 -10.54 -6.09 2.58
N GLY A 54 -10.07 -7.06 3.36
CA GLY A 54 -9.86 -8.43 2.92
C GLY A 54 -11.09 -9.31 3.07
N GLY A 55 -11.20 -10.31 2.19
CA GLY A 55 -12.25 -11.33 2.21
C GLY A 55 -13.39 -11.09 1.23
N SER A 56 -14.26 -12.10 1.09
CA SER A 56 -15.54 -11.99 0.38
C SER A 56 -16.45 -11.06 1.19
N LYS A 57 -17.10 -10.08 0.54
CA LYS A 57 -18.04 -9.19 1.24
C LYS A 57 -19.09 -10.03 2.01
N PRO A 58 -19.35 -9.74 3.29
CA PRO A 58 -18.77 -8.67 4.10
C PRO A 58 -17.32 -8.92 4.56
N SER A 59 -16.46 -7.89 4.49
CA SER A 59 -15.05 -7.98 4.87
C SER A 59 -14.87 -8.03 6.39
N TYR A 60 -14.21 -9.07 6.90
CA TYR A 60 -13.92 -9.26 8.34
C TYR A 60 -12.48 -8.89 8.71
N SER A 61 -11.64 -8.64 7.71
CA SER A 61 -10.29 -8.11 7.87
C SER A 61 -10.14 -6.79 7.11
N ALA A 62 -9.31 -5.90 7.62
CA ALA A 62 -8.99 -4.65 6.97
C ALA A 62 -7.56 -4.22 7.28
N GLU A 63 -6.86 -3.76 6.26
CA GLU A 63 -5.62 -3.00 6.42
C GLU A 63 -6.02 -1.53 6.58
N ILE A 64 -5.64 -0.96 7.72
CA ILE A 64 -5.88 0.42 8.06
C ILE A 64 -4.56 1.16 8.21
N THR A 65 -4.60 2.47 8.00
CA THR A 65 -3.50 3.37 8.36
C THR A 65 -3.98 4.27 9.47
N VAL A 66 -3.33 4.19 10.63
CA VAL A 66 -3.59 5.06 11.77
C VAL A 66 -2.72 6.30 11.62
N HIS A 67 -3.35 7.47 11.55
CA HIS A 67 -2.68 8.76 11.45
C HIS A 67 -2.82 9.54 12.76
N SER A 68 -1.81 10.34 13.06
CA SER A 68 -1.76 11.27 14.19
C SER A 68 -1.38 12.66 13.71
N SER A 69 -1.90 13.68 14.37
CA SER A 69 -1.46 15.07 14.15
C SER A 69 -0.07 15.34 14.74
N ALA A 70 0.39 14.51 15.68
CA ALA A 70 1.74 14.59 16.23
C ALA A 70 2.76 14.02 15.23
N ASN A 71 3.94 14.62 15.17
CA ASN A 71 4.97 14.23 14.20
C ASN A 71 5.60 12.85 14.53
N ALA A 72 5.73 12.55 15.82
CA ALA A 72 6.29 11.31 16.36
C ALA A 72 5.78 11.07 17.80
N CYS A 73 6.09 9.91 18.38
CA CYS A 73 5.81 9.57 19.78
C CYS A 73 4.39 9.84 20.27
N SER A 74 3.40 9.30 19.55
CA SER A 74 1.99 9.40 19.96
C SER A 74 1.34 8.04 20.19
N LYS A 75 0.36 8.02 21.09
CA LYS A 75 -0.49 6.86 21.36
C LYS A 75 -1.91 7.19 20.94
N VAL A 76 -2.43 6.43 19.99
CA VAL A 76 -3.80 6.54 19.49
C VAL A 76 -4.60 5.37 20.02
N GLU A 77 -5.57 5.66 20.88
CA GLU A 77 -6.54 4.69 21.40
C GLU A 77 -7.84 4.79 20.57
N TYR A 78 -8.29 3.67 20.04
CA TYR A 78 -9.50 3.60 19.23
C TYR A 78 -10.27 2.32 19.50
N TYR A 79 -11.56 2.31 19.14
CA TYR A 79 -12.42 1.15 19.25
C TYR A 79 -12.75 0.62 17.87
N LEU A 80 -12.66 -0.70 17.72
CA LEU A 80 -13.22 -1.44 16.61
C LEU A 80 -14.38 -2.29 17.15
N ASP A 81 -15.61 -1.92 16.82
CA ASP A 81 -16.80 -2.68 17.22
C ASP A 81 -16.95 -2.91 18.74
N SER A 82 -16.50 -1.93 19.53
CA SER A 82 -16.39 -1.94 21.01
C SER A 82 -15.15 -2.65 21.58
N THR A 83 -14.29 -3.22 20.73
CA THR A 83 -12.99 -3.75 21.15
C THR A 83 -11.95 -2.62 21.20
N PRO A 84 -11.33 -2.35 22.37
CA PRO A 84 -10.28 -1.34 22.47
C PRO A 84 -9.00 -1.81 21.76
N ASN A 85 -8.46 -0.95 20.90
CA ASN A 85 -7.19 -1.11 20.23
C ASN A 85 -6.32 0.12 20.52
N THR A 86 -5.01 -0.06 20.43
CA THR A 86 -4.05 1.02 20.70
C THR A 86 -2.86 0.89 19.77
N THR A 87 -2.60 1.95 19.01
CA THR A 87 -1.43 2.07 18.14
C THR A 87 -0.47 3.06 18.75
N ILE A 88 0.81 2.70 18.77
CA ILE A 88 1.89 3.54 19.25
C ILE A 88 2.74 3.93 18.05
N LEU A 89 2.64 5.19 17.65
CA LEU A 89 3.42 5.74 16.56
C LEU A 89 4.72 6.30 17.13
N ARG A 90 5.84 5.62 16.86
CA ARG A 90 7.14 5.97 17.46
C ARG A 90 7.90 6.97 16.59
N ASN A 91 8.10 6.66 15.32
CA ASN A 91 8.99 7.41 14.43
C ASN A 91 8.25 8.20 13.35
N SER A 92 6.94 8.03 13.26
CA SER A 92 6.11 8.58 12.19
C SER A 92 4.81 9.12 12.77
N ASN A 93 4.08 9.85 11.94
CA ASN A 93 2.71 10.28 12.19
C ASN A 93 1.68 9.33 11.55
N ALA A 94 2.12 8.24 10.92
CA ALA A 94 1.27 7.24 10.28
C ALA A 94 1.87 5.84 10.44
N GLU A 95 1.05 4.87 10.85
CA GLU A 95 1.44 3.46 10.98
C GLU A 95 0.34 2.57 10.36
N PRO A 96 0.71 1.65 9.45
CA PRO A 96 -0.23 0.66 8.93
C PRO A 96 -0.49 -0.45 9.98
N GLU A 97 -1.74 -0.84 10.15
CA GLU A 97 -2.15 -1.95 11.00
C GLU A 97 -3.17 -2.85 10.30
N SER A 98 -3.05 -4.16 10.57
CA SER A 98 -4.00 -5.16 10.10
C SER A 98 -4.98 -5.49 11.22
N LEU A 99 -6.26 -5.29 10.96
CA LEU A 99 -7.35 -5.52 11.90
C LEU A 99 -8.20 -6.71 11.50
N PHE A 100 -8.62 -7.48 12.50
CA PHE A 100 -9.53 -8.60 12.36
C PHE A 100 -10.69 -8.44 13.35
N SER A 101 -11.91 -8.67 12.86
CA SER A 101 -13.12 -8.59 13.67
C SER A 101 -14.06 -9.76 13.37
N THR A 102 -14.92 -10.09 14.32
CA THR A 102 -16.02 -11.05 14.13
C THR A 102 -17.21 -10.43 13.39
N LYS A 103 -17.19 -9.10 13.19
CA LYS A 103 -18.22 -8.35 12.48
C LYS A 103 -17.63 -7.65 11.26
N PRO A 104 -18.46 -7.35 10.24
CA PRO A 104 -18.04 -6.62 9.05
C PRO A 104 -17.36 -5.29 9.40
N ILE A 105 -16.10 -5.13 9.01
CA ILE A 105 -15.33 -3.92 9.28
C ILE A 105 -15.81 -2.82 8.32
N SER A 106 -16.20 -1.68 8.89
CA SER A 106 -16.56 -0.48 8.14
C SER A 106 -16.07 0.76 8.86
N LYS A 107 -15.95 1.89 8.13
CA LYS A 107 -15.56 3.19 8.72
C LYS A 107 -16.45 3.61 9.90
N LYS A 108 -17.70 3.15 9.95
CA LYS A 108 -18.66 3.47 11.02
C LYS A 108 -18.35 2.74 12.33
N ASN A 109 -17.68 1.59 12.26
CA ASN A 109 -17.39 0.74 13.42
C ASN A 109 -16.08 1.14 14.11
N ILE A 110 -15.29 2.00 13.46
CA ILE A 110 -14.02 2.50 13.98
C ILE A 110 -14.26 3.86 14.63
N LYS A 111 -13.93 4.01 15.90
CA LYS A 111 -14.05 5.27 16.64
C LYS A 111 -12.78 5.58 17.40
N VAL A 112 -12.14 6.70 17.09
CA VAL A 112 -10.98 7.19 17.84
C VAL A 112 -11.48 7.73 19.19
N LYS A 113 -10.89 7.23 20.28
CA LYS A 113 -11.25 7.61 21.64
C LYS A 113 -10.35 8.73 22.15
N LYS A 114 -9.04 8.52 22.04
CA LYS A 114 -8.04 9.38 22.66
C LYS A 114 -6.75 9.33 21.85
N CYS A 115 -6.07 10.47 21.74
CA CYS A 115 -4.73 10.53 21.20
C CYS A 115 -3.87 11.38 22.16
N THR A 116 -2.77 10.80 22.62
CA THR A 116 -1.85 11.44 23.57
C THR A 116 -0.46 11.51 22.95
N GLU A 117 0.16 12.67 23.01
CA GLU A 117 1.53 12.91 22.55
C GLU A 117 2.50 12.84 23.72
N TYR A 118 3.66 12.23 23.50
CA TYR A 118 4.68 11.97 24.51
C TYR A 118 6.01 12.61 24.14
N GLU A 119 6.83 12.89 25.16
CA GLU A 119 8.18 13.42 24.95
C GLU A 119 9.03 12.40 24.18
N ASP A 120 9.68 12.84 23.11
CA ASP A 120 10.73 12.07 22.45
C ASP A 120 12.04 12.26 23.23
N LYS A 121 12.68 11.17 23.71
CA LYS A 121 13.96 11.24 24.43
C LYS A 121 15.09 11.81 23.57
N ASN A 122 14.98 11.74 22.24
CA ASN A 122 15.96 12.37 21.36
C ASN A 122 15.76 13.89 21.26
N ASN A 123 14.60 14.40 21.70
CA ASN A 123 14.21 15.80 21.60
C ASN A 123 14.11 16.50 22.96
N SER A 124 14.55 15.85 24.05
CA SER A 124 14.48 16.37 25.42
C SER A 124 15.35 17.61 25.71
N ASN A 125 15.97 18.20 24.69
CA ASN A 125 16.55 19.55 24.75
C ASN A 125 15.59 20.66 24.25
N SER A 126 14.35 20.33 23.86
CA SER A 126 13.32 21.31 23.50
C SER A 126 12.15 21.29 24.49
N SER A 127 12.46 21.53 25.77
CA SER A 127 11.44 21.75 26.79
C SER A 127 10.54 22.94 26.39
N GLY A 128 9.26 22.63 26.13
CA GLY A 128 8.10 23.51 26.30
C GLY A 128 8.32 24.99 26.04
N SER A 129 8.15 25.42 24.80
CA SER A 129 7.74 26.78 24.51
C SER A 129 6.68 26.74 23.43
N LYS A 130 5.54 27.38 23.69
CA LYS A 130 4.84 28.10 22.63
C LYS A 130 5.85 29.09 22.04
N SER A 131 6.70 28.65 21.13
CA SER A 131 7.56 29.54 20.37
C SER A 131 6.82 29.85 19.09
N CYS A 132 6.21 31.04 19.05
CA CYS A 132 6.27 31.79 17.80
C CYS A 132 7.73 31.70 17.34
N MET A 133 7.99 31.00 16.21
CA MET A 133 9.36 30.76 15.76
C MET A 133 10.10 32.11 15.75
N PRO A 134 11.25 32.24 16.46
CA PRO A 134 12.05 33.44 16.33
C PRO A 134 12.52 33.50 14.87
N ALA A 135 12.31 34.64 14.21
CA ALA A 135 12.59 34.85 12.79
C ALA A 135 14.06 34.56 12.38
N GLY A 136 14.97 34.39 13.34
CA GLY A 136 16.33 33.94 13.13
C GLY A 136 16.48 32.44 12.83
N LEU A 137 15.69 31.57 13.45
CA LEU A 137 15.84 30.10 13.32
C LEU A 137 15.19 29.55 12.05
N LEU A 138 14.21 30.28 11.50
CA LEU A 138 13.65 30.04 10.18
C LEU A 138 14.71 30.13 9.09
N LYS A 139 15.69 31.05 9.21
CA LYS A 139 16.75 31.20 8.21
C LYS A 139 17.70 29.99 8.20
N GLU A 140 17.96 29.39 9.36
CA GLU A 140 18.89 28.26 9.50
C GLU A 140 18.25 26.92 9.10
N VAL A 141 16.97 26.70 9.46
CA VAL A 141 16.20 25.54 8.98
C VAL A 141 15.96 25.62 7.47
N VAL A 142 15.59 26.79 6.94
CA VAL A 142 15.44 27.00 5.48
C VAL A 142 16.77 26.85 4.76
N ALA A 143 17.88 27.30 5.32
CA ALA A 143 19.21 27.10 4.72
C ALA A 143 19.63 25.61 4.71
N ARG A 144 19.29 24.86 5.77
CA ARG A 144 19.58 23.43 5.88
C ARG A 144 18.70 22.58 4.95
N GLU A 145 17.41 22.90 4.82
CA GLU A 145 16.52 22.29 3.82
C GLU A 145 16.94 22.68 2.39
N ALA A 146 17.36 23.92 2.13
CA ALA A 146 17.85 24.35 0.81
C ALA A 146 19.19 23.70 0.42
N GLY A 147 20.00 23.27 1.39
CA GLY A 147 21.17 22.41 1.17
C GLY A 147 20.76 20.99 0.76
N TYR A 148 19.86 20.38 1.55
CA TYR A 148 19.36 19.03 1.32
C TYR A 148 18.59 18.87 -0.01
N VAL A 149 17.80 19.88 -0.39
CA VAL A 149 17.06 19.92 -1.67
C VAL A 149 18.02 20.08 -2.85
N ARG A 150 19.15 20.77 -2.72
CA ARG A 150 20.14 20.88 -3.82
C ARG A 150 20.85 19.57 -4.10
N GLU A 151 21.29 18.87 -3.07
CA GLU A 151 22.07 17.63 -3.22
C GLU A 151 21.20 16.46 -3.70
N ASN A 152 19.92 16.46 -3.34
CA ASN A 152 18.98 15.40 -3.70
C ASN A 152 17.95 15.80 -4.78
N LYS A 153 18.11 16.97 -5.43
CA LYS A 153 17.19 17.46 -6.47
C LYS A 153 16.97 16.43 -7.58
N TRP A 154 18.06 15.80 -8.03
CA TRP A 154 18.00 14.78 -9.08
C TRP A 154 17.22 13.53 -8.65
N LYS A 155 17.29 13.13 -7.37
CA LYS A 155 16.54 11.98 -6.83
C LYS A 155 15.05 12.29 -6.79
N ILE A 156 14.68 13.50 -6.37
CA ILE A 156 13.30 13.96 -6.32
C ILE A 156 12.73 14.08 -7.74
N ASP A 157 13.50 14.64 -8.68
CA ASP A 157 13.11 14.77 -10.09
C ASP A 157 12.96 13.39 -10.75
N LEU A 158 13.85 12.43 -10.46
CA LEU A 158 13.77 11.05 -10.95
C LEU A 158 12.55 10.31 -10.39
N ALA A 159 12.28 10.41 -9.09
CA ALA A 159 11.09 9.81 -8.47
C ALA A 159 9.79 10.38 -9.04
N ARG A 160 9.75 11.69 -9.32
CA ARG A 160 8.61 12.33 -9.99
C ARG A 160 8.44 11.82 -11.42
N LYS A 161 9.53 11.66 -12.18
CA LYS A 161 9.49 11.15 -13.55
C LYS A 161 8.99 9.70 -13.59
N ASN A 162 9.49 8.83 -12.71
CA ASN A 162 9.03 7.45 -12.61
C ASN A 162 7.53 7.35 -12.25
N ARG A 163 7.05 8.17 -11.31
CA ARG A 163 5.62 8.21 -10.95
C ARG A 163 4.74 8.70 -12.11
N LEU A 164 5.23 9.64 -12.90
CA LEU A 164 4.52 10.10 -14.11
C LEU A 164 4.46 9.01 -15.19
N GLU A 165 5.55 8.29 -15.40
CA GLU A 165 5.60 7.16 -16.34
C GLU A 165 4.66 6.03 -15.92
N GLU A 166 4.60 5.69 -14.62
CA GLU A 166 3.63 4.73 -14.10
C GLU A 166 2.17 5.19 -14.28
N LEU A 167 1.87 6.46 -14.04
CA LEU A 167 0.54 7.02 -14.26
C LEU A 167 0.16 7.03 -15.74
N GLN A 168 1.11 7.30 -16.63
CA GLN A 168 0.90 7.22 -18.08
C GLN A 168 0.66 5.77 -18.52
N ALA A 169 1.45 4.80 -18.03
CA ALA A 169 1.23 3.38 -18.30
C ALA A 169 -0.14 2.90 -17.81
N LYS A 170 -0.57 3.33 -16.61
CA LYS A 170 -1.91 3.04 -16.08
C LYS A 170 -3.02 3.67 -16.93
N LYS A 171 -2.83 4.89 -17.43
CA LYS A 171 -3.79 5.54 -18.35
C LYS A 171 -3.89 4.82 -19.68
N VAL A 172 -2.76 4.39 -20.26
CA VAL A 172 -2.73 3.61 -21.51
C VAL A 172 -3.45 2.27 -21.33
N ASN A 173 -3.19 1.55 -20.24
CA ASN A 173 -3.90 0.31 -19.93
C ASN A 173 -5.40 0.55 -19.73
N SER A 174 -5.79 1.63 -19.03
CA SER A 174 -7.20 1.99 -18.85
C SER A 174 -7.89 2.34 -20.17
N ALA A 175 -7.20 3.01 -21.10
CA ALA A 175 -7.75 3.36 -22.41
C ALA A 175 -7.90 2.10 -23.28
N TYR A 176 -6.91 1.20 -23.27
CA TYR A 176 -6.95 -0.06 -23.99
C TYR A 176 -8.08 -0.99 -23.51
N VAL A 177 -8.29 -1.08 -22.20
CA VAL A 177 -9.40 -1.85 -21.62
C VAL A 177 -10.75 -1.24 -22.02
N ALA A 178 -10.89 0.08 -22.01
CA ALA A 178 -12.11 0.75 -22.47
C ALA A 178 -12.40 0.51 -23.96
N GLU A 179 -11.37 0.46 -24.80
CA GLU A 179 -11.51 0.16 -26.22
C GLU A 179 -11.90 -1.32 -26.47
N MET A 180 -11.34 -2.25 -25.68
CA MET A 180 -11.74 -3.66 -25.70
C MET A 180 -13.19 -3.86 -25.23
N ASP A 181 -13.64 -3.16 -24.19
CA ASP A 181 -15.03 -3.22 -23.72
C ASP A 181 -16.01 -2.69 -24.78
N GLN A 182 -15.63 -1.63 -25.50
CA GLN A 182 -16.44 -1.08 -26.59
C GLN A 182 -16.53 -2.06 -27.77
N PHE A 183 -15.43 -2.75 -28.08
CA PHE A 183 -15.43 -3.82 -29.09
C PHE A 183 -16.33 -4.97 -28.64
N LEU A 184 -16.17 -5.48 -27.42
CA LEU A 184 -17.00 -6.57 -26.88
C LEU A 184 -18.50 -6.21 -26.85
N ALA A 185 -18.84 -4.96 -26.52
CA ALA A 185 -20.23 -4.48 -26.56
C ALA A 185 -20.84 -4.52 -27.97
N GLN A 186 -20.04 -4.37 -29.02
CA GLN A 186 -20.50 -4.47 -30.41
C GLN A 186 -20.85 -5.91 -30.81
N TYR A 187 -20.18 -6.92 -30.25
CA TYR A 187 -20.40 -8.33 -30.57
C TYR A 187 -21.37 -9.04 -29.63
N ALA A 188 -21.66 -8.46 -28.46
CA ALA A 188 -22.66 -8.99 -27.51
C ALA A 188 -24.01 -9.40 -28.15
N PRO A 189 -24.66 -8.57 -29.02
CA PRO A 189 -25.94 -8.96 -29.61
C PRO A 189 -25.84 -10.15 -30.57
N LEU A 190 -24.70 -10.33 -31.25
CA LEU A 190 -24.47 -11.44 -32.17
C LEU A 190 -24.28 -12.77 -31.41
N VAL A 191 -23.61 -12.73 -30.27
CA VAL A 191 -23.45 -13.89 -29.38
C VAL A 191 -24.82 -14.31 -28.83
N GLU A 192 -25.62 -13.37 -28.37
CA GLU A 192 -26.97 -13.64 -27.82
C GLU A 192 -27.91 -14.23 -28.89
N GLU A 193 -27.83 -13.76 -30.14
CA GLU A 193 -28.59 -14.32 -31.26
C GLU A 193 -28.14 -15.75 -31.58
N SER A 194 -26.83 -16.02 -31.58
CA SER A 194 -26.29 -17.37 -31.81
C SER A 194 -26.71 -18.38 -30.74
N GLU A 195 -26.73 -17.96 -29.47
CA GLU A 195 -27.19 -18.79 -28.35
C GLU A 195 -28.69 -19.05 -28.41
N ARG A 196 -29.47 -18.03 -28.78
CA ARG A 196 -30.93 -18.18 -28.98
C ARG A 196 -31.23 -19.20 -30.09
N LEU A 197 -30.48 -19.16 -31.20
CA LEU A 197 -30.62 -20.14 -32.29
C LEU A 197 -30.17 -21.54 -31.85
N ALA A 198 -29.06 -21.66 -31.12
CA ALA A 198 -28.58 -22.94 -30.60
C ALA A 198 -29.57 -23.57 -29.62
N ASN A 199 -30.17 -22.79 -28.72
CA ASN A 199 -31.18 -23.26 -27.78
C ASN A 199 -32.48 -23.66 -28.51
N LYS A 200 -32.86 -22.94 -29.56
CA LYS A 200 -33.99 -23.33 -30.43
C LYS A 200 -33.72 -24.67 -31.13
N ALA A 201 -32.52 -24.87 -31.67
CA ALA A 201 -32.13 -26.12 -32.31
C ALA A 201 -32.10 -27.30 -31.32
N LYS A 202 -31.57 -27.11 -30.10
CA LYS A 202 -31.59 -28.12 -29.03
C LYS A 202 -33.02 -28.52 -28.64
N LYS A 203 -33.94 -27.55 -28.55
CA LYS A 203 -35.35 -27.82 -28.25
C LYS A 203 -36.03 -28.62 -29.36
N CYS A 204 -35.71 -28.36 -30.63
CA CYS A 204 -36.20 -29.16 -31.74
C CYS A 204 -35.65 -30.59 -31.76
N LEU A 205 -34.39 -30.81 -31.34
CA LEU A 205 -33.79 -32.15 -31.26
C LEU A 205 -34.40 -33.02 -30.14
N ALA A 206 -34.94 -32.40 -29.09
CA ALA A 206 -35.56 -33.10 -27.97
C ALA A 206 -37.02 -33.51 -28.20
N ASP A 207 -37.67 -32.98 -29.25
CA ASP A 207 -39.07 -33.24 -29.55
C ASP A 207 -39.21 -34.07 -30.85
N PRO A 208 -39.69 -35.33 -30.78
CA PRO A 208 -39.81 -36.19 -31.96
C PRO A 208 -40.85 -35.70 -32.98
N SER A 209 -41.66 -34.70 -32.65
CA SER A 209 -42.59 -34.05 -33.57
C SER A 209 -41.95 -32.99 -34.47
N CYS A 210 -40.70 -32.58 -34.21
CA CYS A 210 -39.94 -31.64 -35.04
C CYS A 210 -39.29 -32.30 -36.28
N SER A 211 -39.85 -33.40 -36.78
CA SER A 211 -39.47 -34.00 -38.06
C SER A 211 -40.04 -33.16 -39.21
N CYS A 212 -39.16 -32.51 -39.96
CA CYS A 212 -39.52 -31.75 -41.16
C CYS A 212 -40.37 -32.62 -42.10
N ARG A 213 -41.61 -32.18 -42.35
CA ARG A 213 -42.32 -32.52 -43.59
C ARG A 213 -41.45 -32.00 -44.74
N THR A 214 -40.81 -32.91 -45.47
CA THR A 214 -40.27 -32.68 -46.81
C THR A 214 -41.35 -32.25 -47.78
#